data_AF-A0A6H2NQJ0-F1
#
_entry.id   AF-A0A6H2NQJ0-F1
#
_cell.length_a   1.000
_cell.length_b   1.000
_cell.length_c   1.000
_cell.angle_alpha   90.00
_cell.angle_beta   90.00
_cell.angle_gamma   90.00
#
_symmetry.space_group_name_H-M   'P 1'
#
loop_
_entity.id
_entity.type
_entity.pdbx_description
1 polymer ?
#
loop_
_entity_poly.entity_id
_entity_poly.type
_entity_poly.pdbx_seq_one_letter_code
_entity_poly.pdbx_strand_id
1 'polypeptide(L)' 'MSQESQVEKMTTSLLHKASQALESAWSEFQAERLDFAANRAYYACFYAASAVMLHRGRQFVKHSGLRGAIH' A
#
# COMPACT_ATOMS: atom_id res chain seq x y z
N MET A 1 -25.43 3.70 -5.16
CA MET A 1 -24.10 3.04 -5.30
C MET A 1 -23.94 2.09 -4.14
N SER A 2 -23.82 0.79 -4.40
CA SER A 2 -23.68 -0.26 -3.38
C SER A 2 -22.33 -0.16 -2.66
N GLN A 3 -22.26 -0.52 -1.37
CA GLN A 3 -21.01 -0.45 -0.58
C GLN A 3 -19.86 -1.26 -1.21
N GLU A 4 -20.16 -2.39 -1.86
CA GLU A 4 -19.19 -3.22 -2.60
C GLU A 4 -18.46 -2.42 -3.70
N SER A 5 -19.19 -1.59 -4.45
CA SER A 5 -18.61 -0.74 -5.52
C SER A 5 -17.63 0.30 -4.98
N GLN A 6 -17.81 0.75 -3.74
CA GLN A 6 -16.91 1.72 -3.11
C GLN A 6 -15.63 1.06 -2.58
N VAL A 7 -15.76 -0.12 -1.96
CA VAL A 7 -14.61 -0.91 -1.49
C VAL A 7 -13.70 -1.31 -2.64
N GLU A 8 -14.27 -1.73 -3.77
CA GLU A 8 -13.51 -2.09 -4.97
C GLU A 8 -12.74 -0.89 -5.52
N LYS A 9 -13.39 0.27 -5.68
CA LYS A 9 -12.71 1.51 -6.12
C LYS A 9 -11.55 1.91 -5.21
N MET A 10 -11.74 1.84 -3.90
CA MET A 10 -10.70 2.17 -2.93
C MET A 10 -9.55 1.14 -2.94
N THR A 11 -9.86 -0.15 -3.11
CA THR A 11 -8.87 -1.22 -3.24
C THR A 11 -8.00 -0.99 -4.48
N THR A 12 -8.62 -0.72 -5.63
CA THR A 12 -7.91 -0.40 -6.87
C THR A 12 -7.04 0.85 -6.73
N SER A 13 -7.54 1.89 -6.06
CA SER A 13 -6.74 3.09 -5.78
C SER A 13 -5.51 2.79 -4.92
N LEU A 14 -5.63 1.93 -3.90
CA LEU A 14 -4.50 1.52 -3.06
C LEU A 14 -3.49 0.69 -3.84
N LEU A 15 -3.93 -0.24 -4.68
CA LEU A 15 -3.04 -0.99 -5.57
C LEU A 15 -2.32 -0.09 -6.57
N HIS A 16 -2.99 0.92 -7.11
CA HIS A 16 -2.35 1.91 -7.98
C HIS A 16 -1.24 2.68 -7.24
N LYS A 17 -1.51 3.14 -6.01
CA LYS A 17 -0.50 3.78 -5.17
C LYS A 17 0.66 2.86 -4.82
N ALA A 18 0.39 1.57 -4.59
CA ALA A 18 1.42 0.58 -4.35
C ALA A 18 2.37 0.44 -5.55
N SER A 19 1.81 0.35 -6.77
CA SER A 19 2.61 0.28 -8.00
C SER A 19 3.45 1.53 -8.21
N GLN A 20 2.88 2.72 -8.04
CA GLN A 20 3.62 4.00 -8.19
C GLN A 20 4.76 4.13 -7.17
N ALA A 21 4.52 3.71 -5.93
CA ALA A 21 5.55 3.72 -4.89
C ALA A 21 6.68 2.72 -5.22
N LEU A 22 6.35 1.55 -5.78
CA LEU A 22 7.34 0.56 -6.19
C LEU A 22 8.17 1.04 -7.38
N GLU A 23 7.53 1.68 -8.37
CA GLU A 23 8.23 2.29 -9.50
C GLU A 23 9.17 3.40 -9.03
N SER A 24 8.72 4.23 -8.09
CA SER A 24 9.57 5.24 -7.44
C SER A 24 10.75 4.59 -6.70
N ALA A 25 10.50 3.51 -5.96
CA ALA A 25 11.55 2.78 -5.26
C ALA A 25 12.62 2.26 -6.22
N TRP A 26 12.19 1.77 -7.39
CA TRP A 26 13.09 1.34 -8.45
C TRP A 26 13.94 2.49 -8.99
N SER A 27 13.33 3.66 -9.28
CA SER A 27 14.08 4.84 -9.73
C SER A 27 15.12 5.32 -8.71
N GLU A 28 14.77 5.31 -7.42
CA GLU A 28 15.71 5.68 -6.35
C GLU A 28 16.84 4.65 -6.20
N PHE A 29 16.53 3.36 -6.37
CA PHE A 29 17.52 2.28 -6.34
C PHE A 29 18.53 2.41 -7.49
N GLN A 30 18.05 2.66 -8.71
CA GLN A 30 18.90 2.89 -9.89
C GLN A 30 19.80 4.13 -9.73
N ALA A 31 19.37 5.10 -8.92
CA ALA A 31 20.15 6.28 -8.61
C ALA A 31 21.04 6.13 -7.35
N GLU A 32 21.21 4.91 -6.84
CA GLU A 32 22.01 4.57 -5.64
C GLU A 32 21.57 5.28 -4.34
N ARG A 33 20.35 5.83 -4.32
CA ARG A 33 19.76 6.48 -3.15
C ARG A 33 19.02 5.46 -2.29
N LEU A 34 19.79 4.53 -1.72
CA LEU A 34 19.27 3.31 -1.09
C LEU A 34 18.28 3.57 0.06
N ASP A 35 18.52 4.57 0.90
CA ASP A 35 17.59 4.91 2.00
C ASP A 35 16.21 5.35 1.47
N PHE A 36 16.20 6.12 0.37
CA PHE A 36 14.97 6.54 -0.29
C PHE A 36 14.29 5.36 -1.00
N ALA A 37 15.07 4.50 -1.66
CA ALA A 37 14.54 3.29 -2.28
C ALA A 37 13.83 2.38 -1.25
N ALA A 38 14.48 2.11 -0.11
CA ALA A 38 13.93 1.32 0.97
C ALA A 38 12.65 1.93 1.55
N ASN A 39 12.64 3.25 1.76
CA ASN A 39 11.44 3.96 2.23
C ASN A 39 10.27 3.83 1.26
N ARG A 40 10.51 4.02 -0.04
CA ARG A 40 9.46 3.89 -1.08
C ARG A 40 8.94 2.45 -1.20
N ALA A 41 9.84 1.45 -1.14
CA ALA A 41 9.46 0.04 -1.15
C ALA A 41 8.59 -0.32 0.07
N TYR A 42 8.91 0.21 1.26
CA TYR A 42 8.08 0.03 2.46
C TYR A 42 6.65 0.55 2.24
N TYR A 43 6.50 1.75 1.68
CA TYR A 43 5.18 2.31 1.40
C TYR A 43 4.42 1.53 0.31
N ALA A 44 5.11 0.99 -0.69
CA ALA A 44 4.49 0.10 -1.68
C ALA A 44 3.86 -1.13 -1.02
N CYS A 45 4.61 -1.80 -0.13
CA CYS A 45 4.09 -2.93 0.65
C CYS A 45 2.92 -2.50 1.56
N PHE A 46 3.02 -1.35 2.21
CA PHE A 46 1.96 -0.83 3.08
C PHE A 46 0.64 -0.62 2.30
N TYR A 47 0.70 -0.01 1.12
CA TYR A 47 -0.49 0.20 0.30
C TYR A 47 -1.08 -1.12 -0.20
N ALA A 48 -0.24 -2.07 -0.64
CA ALA A 48 -0.70 -3.38 -1.07
C ALA A 48 -1.40 -4.16 0.07
N ALA A 49 -0.78 -4.17 1.26
CA ALA A 49 -1.37 -4.81 2.44
C ALA A 49 -2.68 -4.11 2.87
N SER A 50 -2.73 -2.78 2.79
CA SER A 50 -3.95 -2.01 3.06
C SER A 50 -5.08 -2.36 2.08
N ALA A 51 -4.77 -2.59 0.80
CA ALA A 51 -5.74 -3.00 -0.21
C ALA A 51 -6.34 -4.38 0.10
N VAL A 52 -5.49 -5.35 0.47
CA VAL A 52 -5.92 -6.70 0.86
C VAL A 52 -6.84 -6.67 2.08
N MET A 53 -6.48 -5.88 3.10
CA MET A 53 -7.30 -5.77 4.31
C MET A 53 -8.64 -5.10 4.02
N LEU A 54 -8.63 -4.03 3.22
CA LEU A 54 -9.85 -3.33 2.82
C LEU A 54 -10.81 -4.25 2.06
N HIS A 55 -10.28 -5.05 1.12
CA HIS A 55 -11.07 -6.03 0.38
C HIS A 55 -11.67 -7.12 1.29
N ARG A 56 -11.01 -7.45 2.41
CA ARG A 56 -11.52 -8.36 3.44
C ARG A 56 -12.46 -7.69 4.46
N GLY A 57 -12.92 -6.47 4.21
CA GLY A 57 -13.81 -5.72 5.09
C GLY A 57 -13.14 -5.19 6.36
N ARG A 58 -11.81 -5.16 6.43
CA ARG A 58 -11.04 -4.62 7.57
C ARG A 58 -10.33 -3.34 7.17
N GLN A 59 -10.79 -2.20 7.68
CA GLN A 59 -10.11 -0.91 7.51
C GLN A 59 -9.12 -0.65 8.65
N PHE A 60 -7.83 -0.54 8.34
CA PHE A 60 -6.81 -0.09 9.28
C PHE A 60 -6.42 1.35 8.98
N VAL A 61 -6.78 2.27 9.87
CA VAL A 61 -6.53 3.72 9.73
C VAL A 61 -5.13 4.12 10.25
N LYS A 62 -4.41 3.21 10.91
CA LYS A 62 -3.10 3.50 11.54
C LYS A 62 -2.06 2.40 11.25
N HIS A 63 -0.79 2.79 11.11
CA HIS A 63 0.35 1.86 10.98
C HIS A 63 0.40 0.80 12.11
N SER A 64 0.01 1.17 13.33
CA SER A 64 -0.07 0.25 14.46
C SER A 64 -1.16 -0.81 14.32
N GLY A 65 -2.28 -0.47 13.67
CA GLY A 65 -3.38 -1.41 13.41
C GLY A 65 -3.01 -2.47 12.38
N LEU A 66 -2.26 -2.10 11.35
CA LEU A 66 -1.78 -3.06 10.34
C LEU A 66 -0.76 -4.03 10.94
N ARG A 67 0.16 -3.55 11.79
CA ARG A 67 1.18 -4.42 12.42
C ARG A 67 0.57 -5.43 13.40
N GLY A 68 -0.51 -5.07 14.09
CA GLY A 68 -1.24 -5.99 14.98
C GLY A 68 -2.16 -6.98 14.27
N ALA A 69 -2.43 -6.80 12.98
CA ALA A 69 -3.24 -7.71 12.16
C ALA A 69 -2.42 -8.73 11.36
N ILE A 70 -1.09 -8.53 11.32
CA ILE A 70 -0.14 -9.41 10.62
C ILE A 70 0.57 -10.37 11.60
N HIS A 71 0.48 -10.13 12.92
CA HIS A 71 1.00 -11.02 13.96
C HIS A 71 -0.09 -11.88 14.59
#